data_AF-A0A3D2FH19-F1
#
_entry.id   AF-A0A3D2FH19-F1
#
_cell.length_a   1.000
_cell.length_b   1.000
_cell.length_c   1.000
_cell.angle_alpha   90.00
_cell.angle_beta   90.00
_cell.angle_gamma   90.00
#
_symmetry.space_group_name_H-M   'P 1'
#
loop_
_entity.id
_entity.type
_entity.pdbx_description
1 polymer ?
#
loop_
_entity_poly.entity_id
_entity_poly.type
_entity_poly.pdbx_seq_one_letter_code
_entity_poly.pdbx_strand_id
1 'polypeptide(L)'
;MWNKDVSNAKGIENLIPSVFCLENVQCLPDDKGGFNYRATLCHDQACIMVSFNCAEFDSTLERGQFVFVNWLPTMQSSHGAIQIEGLIALNSPAIPPLEFDPCWDVPHTSKSVDRHLMNCARSLWHISSKEMRRMMLATIVAQTVRSER
;
A
#
# COMPACT_ATOMS: atom_id res chain seq x y z
N MET A 1 22.23 10.24 -13.26
CA MET A 1 22.47 10.97 -12.01
C MET A 1 21.20 11.73 -11.66
N TRP A 2 20.34 11.19 -10.81
CA TRP A 2 19.23 11.94 -10.23
C TRP A 2 19.72 12.43 -8.87
N ASN A 3 19.96 13.74 -8.76
CA ASN A 3 20.49 14.35 -7.56
C ASN A 3 19.61 15.57 -7.21
N LYS A 4 19.26 15.61 -5.92
CA LYS A 4 18.81 16.76 -5.11
C LYS A 4 17.32 17.12 -5.08
N ASP A 5 16.81 16.98 -3.85
CA ASP A 5 15.80 17.82 -3.21
C ASP A 5 14.34 17.69 -3.68
N VAL A 6 13.72 16.54 -3.41
CA VAL A 6 12.25 16.45 -3.24
C VAL A 6 11.89 16.80 -1.78
N SER A 7 12.39 17.95 -1.31
CA SER A 7 12.25 18.35 0.11
C SER A 7 10.98 19.16 0.38
N ASN A 8 10.15 19.42 -0.63
CA ASN A 8 8.92 20.21 -0.43
C ASN A 8 7.86 20.06 -1.54
N ALA A 9 7.59 18.83 -1.97
CA ALA A 9 6.58 18.59 -2.99
C ALA A 9 5.20 18.32 -2.37
N LYS A 10 4.45 19.39 -2.09
CA LYS A 10 3.05 19.31 -1.66
C LYS A 10 2.20 18.81 -2.83
N GLY A 11 1.47 17.70 -2.68
CA GLY A 11 0.51 17.20 -3.67
C GLY A 11 1.04 16.18 -4.68
N ILE A 12 2.28 15.68 -4.53
CA ILE A 12 2.73 14.49 -5.28
C ILE A 12 2.09 13.21 -4.72
N GLU A 13 1.57 13.20 -3.49
CA GLU A 13 0.84 12.05 -2.93
C GLU A 13 -0.31 11.57 -3.82
N ASN A 14 -1.00 12.47 -4.52
CA ASN A 14 -2.10 12.12 -5.43
C ASN A 14 -1.62 11.49 -6.75
N LEU A 15 -0.31 11.56 -7.03
CA LEU A 15 0.31 11.02 -8.24
C LEU A 15 1.00 9.68 -7.98
N ILE A 16 1.22 9.32 -6.72
CA ILE A 16 1.82 8.04 -6.33
C ILE A 16 0.69 7.07 -6.01
N PRO A 17 0.71 5.83 -6.52
CA PRO A 17 -0.25 4.80 -6.12
C PRO A 17 -0.31 4.68 -4.60
N SER A 18 -1.50 4.48 -4.04
CA SER A 18 -1.63 4.28 -2.58
C SER A 18 -1.34 2.85 -2.15
N VAL A 19 -1.30 1.91 -3.10
CA VAL A 19 -1.08 0.49 -2.84
C VAL A 19 0.08 -0.04 -3.64
N PHE A 20 0.88 -0.87 -2.98
CA PHE A 20 2.06 -1.51 -3.55
C PHE A 20 2.18 -2.95 -3.09
N CYS A 21 2.90 -3.77 -3.85
CA CYS A 21 3.41 -5.05 -3.38
C CYS A 21 4.64 -4.81 -2.49
N LEU A 22 4.66 -5.41 -1.30
CA LEU A 22 5.80 -5.41 -0.40
C LEU A 22 6.84 -6.44 -0.88
N GLU A 23 7.91 -5.98 -1.52
CA GLU A 23 8.96 -6.87 -2.03
C GLU A 23 10.00 -7.24 -0.98
N ASN A 24 10.26 -6.33 -0.05
CA ASN A 24 11.22 -6.55 1.02
C ASN A 24 10.86 -5.67 2.22
N VAL A 25 11.09 -6.19 3.42
CA VAL A 25 10.94 -5.45 4.67
C VAL A 25 12.08 -5.82 5.61
N GLN A 26 12.71 -4.80 6.16
CA GLN A 26 13.73 -4.91 7.20
C GLN A 26 13.24 -4.16 8.42
N CYS A 27 13.31 -4.81 9.58
CA CYS A 27 12.94 -4.22 10.85
C CYS A 27 14.17 -4.24 11.75
N LEU A 28 14.56 -3.09 12.26
CA LEU A 28 15.65 -2.95 13.23
C LEU A 28 15.10 -2.29 14.50
N PRO A 29 15.54 -2.72 15.69
CA PRO A 29 15.21 -2.01 16.92
C PRO A 29 15.76 -0.58 16.85
N ASP A 30 14.93 0.39 17.26
CA ASP A 30 15.30 1.80 17.40
C ASP A 30 15.86 2.05 18.80
N ASP A 31 16.78 3.01 18.93
CA ASP A 31 17.45 3.37 20.19
C ASP A 31 16.46 3.86 21.26
N LYS A 32 15.25 4.25 20.85
CA LYS A 32 14.15 4.73 21.70
C LYS A 32 13.19 3.62 22.15
N GLY A 33 13.53 2.36 21.91
CA GLY A 33 12.70 1.21 22.30
C GLY A 33 11.53 0.92 21.35
N GLY A 34 11.54 1.49 20.14
CA GLY A 34 10.63 1.17 19.06
C GLY A 34 11.30 0.32 17.97
N PHE A 35 10.70 0.30 16.79
CA PHE A 35 11.19 -0.42 15.63
C PHE A 35 11.23 0.51 14.41
N ASN A 36 12.36 0.53 13.72
CA ASN A 36 12.53 1.24 12.46
C ASN A 36 12.42 0.24 11.31
N TYR A 37 11.44 0.49 10.44
CA TYR A 37 11.19 -0.31 9.26
C TYR A 37 11.76 0.35 8.03
N ARG A 38 12.36 -0.47 7.18
CA ARG A 38 12.73 -0.11 5.81
C ARG A 38 12.16 -1.12 4.85
N ALA A 39 11.31 -0.66 3.94
CA ALA A 39 10.61 -1.52 3.01
C ALA A 39 10.85 -1.10 1.56
N THR A 40 10.92 -2.08 0.66
CA THR A 40 10.87 -1.87 -0.79
C THR A 40 9.48 -2.23 -1.27
N LEU A 41 8.81 -1.24 -1.85
CA LEU A 41 7.45 -1.34 -2.36
C LEU A 41 7.49 -1.25 -3.88
N CYS A 42 6.79 -2.15 -4.56
CA CYS A 42 6.74 -2.17 -6.01
C CYS A 42 5.31 -2.12 -6.54
N HIS A 43 5.12 -1.34 -7.60
CA HIS A 43 3.93 -1.27 -8.43
C HIS A 43 4.35 -1.59 -9.87
N ASP A 44 3.41 -1.95 -10.75
CA ASP A 44 3.64 -2.47 -12.12
C ASP A 44 4.74 -1.78 -12.96
N GLN A 45 5.06 -0.51 -12.68
CA GLN A 45 6.05 0.27 -13.43
C GLN A 45 7.15 0.92 -12.58
N ALA A 46 7.10 0.81 -11.25
CA ALA A 46 8.03 1.51 -10.38
C ALA A 46 8.16 0.85 -9.01
N CYS A 47 9.36 0.95 -8.43
CA CYS A 47 9.60 0.59 -7.05
C CYS A 47 10.08 1.81 -6.27
N ILE A 48 9.63 1.92 -5.03
CA ILE A 48 10.05 2.94 -4.08
C ILE A 48 10.58 2.26 -2.81
N MET A 49 11.54 2.90 -2.16
CA MET A 49 11.98 2.50 -0.83
C MET A 49 11.35 3.45 0.18
N VAL A 50 10.78 2.90 1.25
CA VAL A 50 10.12 3.68 2.31
C VAL A 50 10.71 3.34 3.67
N SER A 51 10.57 4.27 4.61
CA SER A 51 10.94 4.07 6.01
C SER A 51 9.91 4.65 6.96
N PHE A 52 9.66 3.95 8.06
CA PHE A 52 8.71 4.37 9.10
C PHE A 52 9.08 3.76 10.45
N ASN A 53 8.56 4.33 11.53
CA ASN A 53 8.81 3.84 12.88
C ASN A 53 7.51 3.36 13.51
N CYS A 54 7.58 2.23 14.23
CA CYS A 54 6.47 1.72 15.02
C CYS A 54 6.89 1.55 16.47
N ALA A 55 5.96 1.75 17.40
CA ALA A 55 6.20 1.48 18.82
C ALA A 55 6.30 -0.02 19.10
N GLU A 56 5.58 -0.84 18.34
CA GLU A 56 5.53 -2.30 18.49
C GLU A 56 5.98 -3.00 17.21
N PHE A 57 6.38 -4.27 17.34
CA PHE A 57 6.74 -5.10 16.20
C PHE A 57 5.48 -5.52 15.42
N ASP A 58 5.44 -5.24 14.12
CA ASP A 58 4.35 -5.60 13.24
C ASP A 58 4.69 -6.89 12.50
N SER A 59 4.18 -8.00 13.03
CA SER A 59 4.33 -9.33 12.42
C SER A 59 3.47 -9.55 11.17
N THR A 60 2.58 -8.60 10.83
CA THR A 60 1.67 -8.77 9.69
C THR A 60 2.31 -8.41 8.35
N LEU A 61 3.39 -7.63 8.36
CA LEU A 61 4.08 -7.18 7.17
C LEU A 61 5.00 -8.27 6.62
N GLU A 62 4.52 -8.98 5.60
CA GLU A 62 5.27 -10.05 4.94
C GLU A 62 5.50 -9.76 3.46
N ARG A 63 6.60 -10.30 2.93
CA ARG A 63 6.93 -10.20 1.52
C ARG A 63 5.82 -10.81 0.65
N GLY A 64 5.51 -10.13 -0.46
CA GLY A 64 4.51 -10.54 -1.45
C GLY A 64 3.11 -10.02 -1.16
N GLN A 65 2.90 -9.39 0.00
CA GLN A 65 1.60 -8.81 0.35
C GLN A 65 1.37 -7.46 -0.31
N PHE A 66 0.12 -7.17 -0.65
CA PHE A 66 -0.28 -5.81 -0.98
C PHE A 66 -0.47 -4.99 0.28
N VAL A 67 0.17 -3.83 0.32
CA VAL A 67 0.14 -2.90 1.44
C VAL A 67 -0.39 -1.54 0.97
N PHE A 68 -1.22 -0.93 1.80
CA PHE A 68 -1.59 0.48 1.69
C PHE A 68 -0.51 1.33 2.38
N VAL A 69 -0.08 2.39 1.70
CA VAL A 69 0.91 3.33 2.23
C VAL A 69 0.20 4.51 2.87
N ASN A 70 0.39 4.68 4.18
CA ASN A 70 -0.08 5.87 4.86
C ASN A 70 0.98 6.97 4.77
N TRP A 71 0.74 7.97 3.91
CA TRP A 71 1.69 9.02 3.61
C TRP A 71 1.72 10.10 4.70
N LEU A 72 2.91 10.59 5.04
CA LEU A 72 3.04 11.79 5.86
C LEU A 72 2.54 13.02 5.08
N PRO A 73 2.00 14.06 5.76
CA PRO A 73 1.55 15.31 5.12
C PRO A 73 2.64 16.07 4.36
N THR A 74 3.90 15.71 4.56
CA THR A 74 5.04 16.27 3.85
C THR A 74 6.01 15.14 3.57
N MET A 75 6.25 14.87 2.28
CA MET A 75 7.24 13.89 1.88
C MET A 75 8.64 14.34 2.29
N GLN A 76 9.30 13.51 3.08
CA GLN A 76 10.70 13.65 3.42
C GLN A 76 11.43 12.42 2.92
N SER A 77 12.63 12.58 2.37
CA SER A 77 13.45 11.44 1.98
C SER A 77 14.78 11.49 2.73
N SER A 78 15.21 10.32 3.22
CA SER A 78 16.46 10.16 3.95
C SER A 78 17.12 8.87 3.51
N HIS A 79 18.41 8.94 3.16
CA HIS A 79 19.20 7.80 2.71
C HIS A 79 18.57 7.00 1.55
N GLY A 80 17.80 7.65 0.67
CA GLY A 80 17.12 7.00 -0.45
C GLY A 80 15.80 6.31 -0.09
N ALA A 81 15.31 6.43 1.15
CA ALA A 81 13.98 5.98 1.54
C ALA A 81 13.06 7.19 1.78
N ILE A 82 11.80 7.10 1.33
CA ILE A 82 10.77 8.09 1.60
C ILE A 82 10.15 7.80 2.97
N GLN A 83 10.07 8.81 3.82
CA GLN A 83 9.48 8.69 5.13
C GLN A 83 7.95 8.69 5.02
N ILE A 84 7.32 7.68 5.62
CA ILE A 84 5.88 7.48 5.64
C ILE A 84 5.40 7.32 7.08
N GLU A 85 4.09 7.39 7.31
CA GLU A 85 3.51 7.19 8.64
C GLU A 85 3.47 5.71 8.99
N GLY A 86 3.16 4.85 8.02
CA GLY A 86 3.17 3.40 8.19
C GLY A 86 2.64 2.64 6.98
N LEU A 87 2.67 1.32 7.08
CA LEU A 87 2.09 0.41 6.10
C LEU A 87 0.92 -0.35 6.73
N ILE A 88 -0.10 -0.63 5.93
CA ILE A 88 -1.26 -1.44 6.33
C ILE A 88 -1.39 -2.59 5.34
N ALA A 89 -1.17 -3.82 5.79
CA ALA A 89 -1.36 -5.00 4.94
C ALA A 89 -2.85 -5.17 4.58
N LEU A 90 -3.17 -5.30 3.30
CA LEU A 90 -4.56 -5.39 2.82
C LEU A 90 -5.25 -6.72 3.17
N ASN A 91 -4.48 -7.74 3.52
CA ASN A 91 -4.97 -9.03 4.03
C ASN A 91 -5.23 -9.01 5.55
N SER A 92 -4.88 -7.92 6.25
CA SER A 92 -5.15 -7.74 7.67
C SER A 92 -6.64 -7.47 7.91
N PRO A 93 -7.22 -7.89 9.05
CA PRO A 93 -8.58 -7.51 9.44
C PRO A 93 -8.77 -5.99 9.63
N ALA A 94 -7.68 -5.22 9.61
CA ALA A 94 -7.74 -3.77 9.50
C ALA A 94 -8.35 -3.40 8.13
N ILE A 95 -9.58 -2.89 8.15
CA ILE A 95 -10.31 -2.48 6.95
C ILE A 95 -9.45 -1.43 6.21
N PRO A 96 -9.16 -1.60 4.91
CA PRO A 96 -8.48 -0.58 4.13
C PRO A 96 -9.18 0.77 4.30
N PRO A 97 -8.45 1.89 4.24
CA PRO A 97 -9.08 3.20 4.29
C PRO A 97 -10.17 3.28 3.23
N LEU A 98 -11.25 3.98 3.55
CA LEU A 98 -12.49 3.97 2.77
C LEU A 98 -12.35 4.50 1.33
N GLU A 99 -11.21 5.14 1.06
CA GLU A 99 -10.79 5.73 -0.19
C GLU A 99 -10.05 4.73 -1.09
N PHE A 100 -9.74 3.53 -0.59
CA PHE A 100 -9.18 2.43 -1.37
C PHE A 100 -10.15 1.99 -2.46
N ASP A 101 -9.74 2.10 -3.72
CA ASP A 101 -10.42 1.54 -4.87
C ASP A 101 -9.63 0.33 -5.38
N PRO A 102 -10.05 -0.90 -5.05
CA PRO A 102 -9.33 -2.10 -5.47
C PRO A 102 -9.22 -2.23 -6.99
N CYS A 103 -10.09 -1.58 -7.76
CA CYS A 103 -10.05 -1.62 -9.21
C CYS A 103 -8.95 -0.72 -9.80
N TRP A 104 -8.50 0.29 -9.06
CA TRP A 104 -7.47 1.23 -9.48
C TRP A 104 -6.13 1.02 -8.77
N ASP A 105 -6.19 0.76 -7.47
CA ASP A 105 -5.03 0.78 -6.58
C ASP A 105 -4.25 -0.54 -6.56
N VAL A 106 -4.91 -1.68 -6.84
CA VAL A 106 -4.22 -2.97 -6.88
C VAL A 106 -3.53 -3.15 -8.24
N PRO A 107 -2.21 -3.39 -8.28
CA PRO A 107 -1.47 -3.69 -9.51
C PRO A 107 -2.06 -4.91 -10.21
N HIS A 108 -2.58 -4.72 -11.43
CA HIS A 108 -3.12 -5.81 -12.26
C HIS A 108 -1.98 -6.41 -13.07
N THR A 109 -1.07 -7.12 -12.39
CA THR A 109 0.13 -7.75 -12.99
C THR A 109 -0.20 -8.78 -14.08
N SER A 110 -1.46 -9.20 -14.22
CA SER A 110 -1.85 -10.19 -15.21
C SER A 110 -2.32 -9.54 -16.52
N LYS A 111 -1.62 -9.89 -17.61
CA LYS A 111 -1.99 -9.63 -19.02
C LYS A 111 -3.38 -10.14 -19.42
N SER A 112 -4.19 -10.66 -18.50
CA SER A 112 -5.42 -11.41 -18.74
C SER A 112 -6.66 -10.83 -18.06
N VAL A 113 -6.59 -9.67 -17.40
CA VAL A 113 -7.81 -9.04 -16.87
C VAL A 113 -8.51 -8.27 -17.98
N ASP A 114 -9.75 -8.68 -18.30
CA ASP A 114 -10.59 -7.98 -19.27
C ASP A 114 -10.86 -6.55 -18.78
N ARG A 115 -10.37 -5.57 -19.55
CA ARG A 115 -10.53 -4.14 -19.24
C ARG A 115 -11.99 -3.73 -19.13
N HIS A 116 -12.89 -4.37 -19.88
CA HIS A 116 -14.32 -4.12 -19.78
C HIS A 116 -14.85 -4.58 -18.43
N LEU A 117 -14.46 -5.77 -17.96
CA LEU A 117 -14.88 -6.27 -16.65
C LEU A 117 -14.36 -5.38 -15.52
N MET A 118 -13.11 -4.89 -15.63
CA MET A 118 -12.56 -3.94 -14.66
C MET A 118 -13.31 -2.61 -14.63
N ASN A 119 -13.68 -2.09 -15.79
CA ASN A 119 -14.48 -0.87 -15.85
C ASN A 119 -15.88 -1.07 -15.25
N CYS A 120 -16.52 -2.22 -15.49
CA CYS A 120 -17.80 -2.56 -14.86
C CYS A 120 -17.67 -2.71 -13.34
N ALA A 121 -16.65 -3.44 -12.86
CA ALA A 121 -16.38 -3.61 -11.44
C ALA A 121 -16.14 -2.26 -10.76
N ARG A 122 -15.40 -1.36 -11.43
CA ARG A 122 -15.18 0.02 -10.98
C ARG A 122 -16.46 0.83 -10.92
N SER A 123 -17.29 0.79 -11.96
CA SER A 123 -18.58 1.47 -11.94
C SER A 123 -19.45 0.97 -10.78
N LEU A 124 -19.50 -0.35 -10.57
CA LEU A 124 -20.20 -0.96 -9.44
C LEU A 124 -19.63 -0.50 -8.10
N TRP A 125 -18.30 -0.42 -7.97
CA TRP A 125 -17.63 0.10 -6.78
C TRP A 125 -18.07 1.53 -6.46
N HIS A 126 -17.99 2.45 -7.43
CA HIS A 126 -18.30 3.86 -7.21
C HIS A 126 -19.79 4.12 -6.94
N ILE A 127 -20.72 3.36 -7.52
CA ILE A 127 -22.16 3.49 -7.21
C ILE A 127 -22.54 2.81 -5.88
N SER A 128 -21.72 1.90 -5.37
CA SER A 128 -21.99 1.18 -4.13
C SER A 128 -21.89 2.09 -2.91
N SER A 129 -22.75 1.85 -1.93
CA SER A 129 -22.67 2.51 -0.62
C SER A 129 -21.39 2.11 0.13
N LYS A 130 -21.02 2.93 1.11
CA LYS A 130 -19.87 2.69 1.99
C LYS A 130 -19.91 1.32 2.67
N GLU A 131 -21.09 0.91 3.13
CA GLU A 131 -21.35 -0.36 3.79
C GLU A 131 -21.17 -1.53 2.82
N MET A 132 -21.68 -1.38 1.59
CA MET A 132 -21.54 -2.38 0.54
C MET A 132 -20.08 -2.57 0.11
N ARG A 133 -19.33 -1.47 -0.03
CA ARG A 133 -17.88 -1.48 -0.30
C ARG A 133 -17.10 -2.24 0.77
N ARG A 134 -17.43 -2.02 2.05
CA ARG A 134 -16.81 -2.77 3.16
C ARG A 134 -17.08 -4.27 3.08
N MET A 135 -18.31 -4.68 2.76
CA MET A 135 -18.64 -6.10 2.60
C MET A 135 -17.92 -6.72 1.41
N MET A 136 -17.83 -6.01 0.27
CA MET A 136 -17.09 -6.47 -0.90
C MET A 136 -15.61 -6.66 -0.59
N LEU A 137 -14.96 -5.72 0.09
CA LEU A 137 -13.55 -5.85 0.51
C LEU A 137 -13.32 -7.03 1.44
N ALA A 138 -14.17 -7.20 2.47
CA ALA A 138 -14.06 -8.33 3.37
C ALA A 138 -14.18 -9.67 2.64
N THR A 139 -15.04 -9.74 1.62
CA THR A 139 -15.23 -10.93 0.79
C THR A 139 -14.01 -11.20 -0.09
N ILE A 140 -13.45 -10.17 -0.74
CA ILE A 140 -12.25 -10.27 -1.58
C ILE A 140 -11.09 -10.79 -0.72
N VAL A 141 -10.82 -10.16 0.42
CA VAL A 141 -9.75 -10.56 1.35
C VAL A 141 -9.94 -12.01 1.82
N ALA A 142 -11.17 -12.41 2.18
CA ALA A 142 -11.46 -13.77 2.59
C ALA A 142 -11.26 -14.81 1.48
N GLN A 143 -11.47 -14.44 0.21
CA GLN A 143 -11.24 -15.31 -0.94
C GLN A 143 -9.75 -15.45 -1.27
N THR A 144 -8.98 -14.36 -1.17
CA THR A 144 -7.52 -14.40 -1.41
C THR A 144 -6.83 -15.35 -0.43
N VAL A 145 -7.17 -15.30 0.86
CA VAL A 145 -6.63 -16.20 1.90
C VAL A 145 -6.98 -17.68 1.64
N ARG A 146 -8.09 -17.97 0.95
CA ARG A 146 -8.48 -19.35 0.61
C ARG A 146 -7.79 -19.89 -0.62
N SER A 147 -7.33 -19.03 -1.54
CA SER A 147 -6.67 -19.46 -2.77
C SER A 147 -5.20 -19.83 -2.58
N GLU A 148 -4.60 -19.44 -1.46
CA GLU A 148 -3.19 -19.69 -1.12
C GLU A 148 -2.99 -20.91 -0.19
N ARG A 149 -4.06 -21.69 0.07
CA ARG A 149 -4.01 -22.99 0.76
C ARG A 149 -4.26 -24.13 -0.21
#